data_AF-A0A8T7M4H3-F1
#
_entry.id   AF-A0A8T7M4H3-F1
#
_cell.length_a   1.000
_cell.length_b   1.000
_cell.length_c   1.000
_cell.angle_alpha   90.00
_cell.angle_beta   90.00
_cell.angle_gamma   90.00
#
_symmetry.space_group_name_H-M   'P 1'
#
loop_
_entity.id
_entity.type
_entity.pdbx_description
1 polymer ?
#
loop_
_entity_poly.entity_id
_entity_poly.type
_entity_poly.pdbx_seq_one_letter_code
_entity_poly.pdbx_strand_id
1 'polypeptide(L)'
;MKKRFIPLLIITLMLSLLLITACASSDKTALSASSVTTTEAVQNAQLAQPTKTRSVEAPKNQPTPKATPQPQPSESPKAGDTANQYTLEQAMSDNAQLSTIAFSGLAFITGSSGADTFMPPGKVADFFGFQYMRDVDTAGYGHNTTFLSKAANNVLFILNDQQKAKLVALAKEQAPLYTNFAYNRFPIMDAFRRNLEGKVPTGSNSLNIQAVASYTASLYQTDADLSYNRAIVVGSIISSFTDEQKAYLAKMQFNNSATWAEVAEDEQLKKSMTNTEFVAVMTYASELFSWYKGSIDADVYFCPERHGTYFGGFYMKDYPAMNNPDYFISTSLTGDSGQGFLNVLNTEQRALITGIIDEQRSALQEIAQIRTTVSTELRKAMTGGSVDKEMVYSLIKRYGELDGQMSALYATRFSQVNKTLTETQRAALVKLRDLDVVPQGAYMFSTPTAMPQLPNTDYMFGMGSAPANAGQLTAPASFGSTNEPKNAEDPNKPPQGGNKNTAEPKNTQDPNKTPQGGNKDTTPKPKP
;
A
#
# COMPACT_ATOMS: atom_id res chain seq x y z
N MET A 1 51.13 -18.75 49.07
CA MET A 1 50.76 -18.02 47.83
C MET A 1 49.70 -16.98 48.15
N LYS A 2 49.57 -15.97 47.29
CA LYS A 2 49.18 -14.58 47.57
C LYS A 2 47.83 -14.32 48.26
N LYS A 3 47.80 -13.20 48.99
CA LYS A 3 46.76 -12.66 49.88
C LYS A 3 45.55 -12.06 49.13
N ARG A 4 44.38 -12.25 49.77
CA ARG A 4 43.19 -11.39 49.96
C ARG A 4 43.08 -10.06 49.17
N PHE A 5 41.88 -9.79 48.64
CA PHE A 5 41.13 -8.54 48.87
C PHE A 5 39.62 -8.71 48.55
N ILE A 6 38.77 -8.29 49.49
CA ILE A 6 37.32 -8.02 49.43
C ILE A 6 37.16 -6.54 49.88
N PRO A 7 36.26 -5.73 49.29
CA PRO A 7 35.00 -5.32 49.95
C PRO A 7 33.80 -5.36 48.97
N LEU A 8 32.65 -5.97 49.29
CA LEU A 8 31.57 -5.55 50.19
C LEU A 8 30.93 -4.19 49.82
N LEU A 9 29.77 -4.20 49.13
CA LEU A 9 28.73 -3.18 49.30
C LEU A 9 27.32 -3.66 48.81
N ILE A 10 26.48 -3.95 49.80
CA ILE A 10 25.06 -3.59 49.96
C ILE A 10 23.96 -4.22 49.06
N ILE A 11 23.18 -5.04 49.77
CA ILE A 11 21.84 -5.60 49.60
C ILE A 11 20.77 -4.49 49.49
N THR A 12 19.84 -4.60 48.53
CA THR A 12 18.38 -4.55 48.82
C THR A 12 17.56 -5.23 47.70
N LEU A 13 16.93 -6.36 48.04
CA LEU A 13 15.77 -6.92 47.36
C LEU A 13 14.68 -7.07 48.43
N MET A 14 13.42 -6.88 48.03
CA MET A 14 12.17 -7.33 48.66
C MET A 14 11.29 -6.34 49.44
N LEU A 15 10.00 -6.52 49.10
CA LEU A 15 8.79 -6.45 49.93
C LEU A 15 8.04 -5.12 50.02
N SER A 16 6.84 -5.10 49.42
CA SER A 16 5.60 -4.64 50.07
C SER A 16 4.39 -5.23 49.34
N LEU A 17 3.60 -6.03 50.07
CA LEU A 17 2.33 -6.64 49.68
C LEU A 17 1.29 -6.28 50.76
N LEU A 18 0.04 -6.00 50.33
CA LEU A 18 -1.23 -5.81 51.08
C LEU A 18 -1.33 -4.56 51.99
N LEU A 19 -2.48 -3.87 52.18
CA LEU A 19 -3.84 -4.35 52.47
C LEU A 19 -4.90 -3.20 52.31
N ILE A 20 -6.07 -3.51 51.71
CA ILE A 20 -7.49 -3.16 52.10
C ILE A 20 -7.89 -1.67 52.25
N THR A 21 -8.94 -1.08 51.63
CA THR A 21 -10.39 -1.31 51.87
C THR A 21 -11.26 -0.50 50.87
N ALA A 22 -12.48 -1.01 50.61
CA ALA A 22 -13.56 -0.45 49.81
C ALA A 22 -14.19 0.86 50.35
N CYS A 23 -14.91 1.59 49.48
CA CYS A 23 -16.27 2.07 49.79
C CYS A 23 -17.01 2.53 48.53
N ALA A 24 -18.26 2.09 48.43
CA ALA A 24 -19.25 2.42 47.41
C ALA A 24 -20.13 3.61 47.83
N SER A 25 -20.72 4.25 46.82
CA SER A 25 -22.06 4.89 46.77
C SER A 25 -22.52 5.82 47.90
N SER A 26 -22.97 7.02 47.52
CA SER A 26 -24.35 7.45 47.78
C SER A 26 -24.72 8.74 47.04
N ASP A 27 -25.90 8.68 46.42
CA ASP A 27 -26.70 9.78 45.88
C ASP A 27 -27.05 10.85 46.92
N LYS A 28 -27.34 12.07 46.43
CA LYS A 28 -28.63 12.76 46.62
C LYS A 28 -28.71 14.11 45.86
N THR A 29 -29.66 14.19 44.91
CA THR A 29 -30.79 15.16 44.77
C THR A 29 -30.69 16.51 45.50
N ALA A 30 -31.18 17.67 45.05
CA ALA A 30 -32.08 18.15 43.98
C ALA A 30 -31.88 19.70 43.92
N LEU A 31 -32.34 20.51 42.94
CA LEU A 31 -33.71 20.94 42.67
C LEU A 31 -33.67 22.02 41.56
N SER A 32 -34.72 22.03 40.72
CA SER A 32 -35.43 23.13 40.01
C SER A 32 -34.79 24.54 39.89
N ALA A 33 -34.97 25.33 38.82
CA ALA A 33 -36.16 25.50 38.01
C ALA A 33 -35.92 26.35 36.74
N SER A 34 -36.92 26.31 35.86
CA SER A 34 -37.47 27.43 35.07
C SER A 34 -36.97 27.70 33.64
N SER A 35 -37.98 27.56 32.79
CA SER A 35 -38.24 28.04 31.44
C SER A 35 -37.86 29.49 31.14
N VAL A 36 -37.26 29.70 29.96
CA VAL A 36 -37.56 30.84 29.10
C VAL A 36 -37.61 30.36 27.65
N THR A 37 -38.80 30.45 27.07
CA THR A 37 -39.08 30.46 25.64
C THR A 37 -38.51 31.72 24.99
N THR A 38 -37.74 31.57 23.92
CA THR A 38 -37.73 32.52 22.81
C THR A 38 -37.61 31.78 21.49
N THR A 39 -38.72 31.83 20.76
CA THR A 39 -38.87 31.57 19.35
C THR A 39 -38.02 32.57 18.57
N GLU A 40 -37.19 32.11 17.63
CA GLU A 40 -36.85 32.92 16.45
C GLU A 40 -36.46 31.99 15.30
N ALA A 41 -37.35 31.97 14.31
CA ALA A 41 -37.10 31.46 12.98
C ALA A 41 -36.07 32.35 12.28
N VAL A 42 -35.29 31.80 11.35
CA VAL A 42 -35.00 32.40 10.04
C VAL A 42 -34.12 31.45 9.18
N GLN A 43 -34.74 31.07 8.06
CA GLN A 43 -34.20 30.89 6.70
C GLN A 43 -33.15 29.81 6.37
N ASN A 44 -33.68 28.79 5.71
CA ASN A 44 -33.11 28.10 4.56
C ASN A 44 -32.31 29.03 3.62
N ALA A 45 -31.04 28.70 3.37
CA ALA A 45 -30.29 29.17 2.22
C ALA A 45 -29.96 27.96 1.32
N GLN A 46 -30.89 27.70 0.42
CA GLN A 46 -30.77 26.77 -0.68
C GLN A 46 -29.92 27.45 -1.76
N LEU A 47 -28.68 27.00 -1.97
CA LEU A 47 -27.82 27.51 -3.02
C LEU A 47 -28.41 27.12 -4.39
N ALA A 48 -28.85 28.16 -5.10
CA ALA A 48 -29.48 28.10 -6.40
C ALA A 48 -28.52 27.57 -7.47
N GLN A 49 -28.99 26.57 -8.22
CA GLN A 49 -28.49 26.27 -9.55
C GLN A 49 -28.84 27.43 -10.49
N PRO A 50 -27.92 27.94 -11.32
CA PRO A 50 -28.28 28.74 -12.46
C PRO A 50 -28.51 27.84 -13.68
N THR A 51 -29.78 27.59 -13.99
CA THR A 51 -30.22 27.15 -15.32
C THR A 51 -30.04 28.35 -16.27
N LYS A 52 -29.04 28.28 -17.15
CA LYS A 52 -29.01 29.08 -18.38
C LYS A 52 -28.81 28.16 -19.58
N THR A 53 -29.90 27.92 -20.28
CA THR A 53 -29.96 27.47 -21.66
C THR A 53 -29.17 28.45 -22.51
N ARG A 54 -28.02 28.02 -23.04
CA ARG A 54 -27.34 28.70 -24.14
C ARG A 54 -26.93 27.63 -25.15
N SER A 55 -27.60 27.67 -26.30
CA SER A 55 -27.24 26.96 -27.51
C SER A 55 -25.81 27.32 -27.89
N VAL A 56 -24.93 26.32 -28.02
CA VAL A 56 -23.56 26.50 -28.48
C VAL A 56 -23.35 25.61 -29.69
N GLU A 57 -23.18 26.25 -30.85
CA GLU A 57 -22.61 25.68 -32.06
C GLU A 57 -21.28 24.99 -31.77
N ALA A 58 -21.09 23.81 -32.37
CA ALA A 58 -19.88 23.03 -32.27
C ALA A 58 -18.67 23.77 -32.88
N PRO A 59 -17.58 24.01 -32.12
CA PRO A 59 -16.29 24.32 -32.70
C PRO A 59 -15.67 23.02 -33.22
N LYS A 60 -15.61 22.88 -34.54
CA LYS A 60 -14.68 21.96 -35.20
C LYS A 60 -13.25 22.44 -34.94
N ASN A 61 -12.36 21.49 -34.67
CA ASN A 61 -10.90 21.60 -34.46
C ASN A 61 -10.47 21.68 -32.98
N GLN A 62 -10.47 20.53 -32.31
CA GLN A 62 -9.51 20.25 -31.24
C GLN A 62 -8.33 19.44 -31.82
N PRO A 63 -7.08 19.79 -31.51
CA PRO A 63 -5.92 18.98 -31.86
C PRO A 63 -5.90 17.70 -31.02
N THR A 64 -5.52 16.60 -31.67
CA THR A 64 -5.30 15.28 -31.07
C THR A 64 -4.40 15.38 -29.83
N PRO A 65 -4.69 14.67 -28.72
CA PRO A 65 -3.80 14.63 -27.57
C PRO A 65 -2.44 14.08 -28.01
N LYS A 66 -1.37 14.84 -27.76
CA LYS A 66 0.00 14.36 -27.93
C LYS A 66 0.20 13.19 -26.99
N ALA A 67 0.61 12.04 -27.54
CA ALA A 67 1.12 10.92 -26.77
C ALA A 67 2.29 11.41 -25.91
N THR A 68 2.12 11.36 -24.59
CA THR A 68 3.22 11.55 -23.64
C THR A 68 4.24 10.43 -23.89
N PRO A 69 5.54 10.72 -24.06
CA PRO A 69 6.56 9.69 -24.24
C PRO A 69 6.52 8.71 -23.06
N GLN A 70 6.38 7.41 -23.34
CA GLN A 70 6.57 6.38 -22.33
C GLN A 70 7.99 6.52 -21.73
N PRO A 71 8.15 6.46 -20.40
CA PRO A 71 9.48 6.37 -19.80
C PRO A 71 10.14 5.08 -20.29
N GLN A 72 11.24 5.20 -21.04
CA GLN A 72 12.16 4.07 -21.22
C GLN A 72 12.77 3.71 -19.85
N PRO A 73 13.26 2.47 -19.65
CA PRO A 73 14.02 2.11 -18.46
C PRO A 73 15.08 3.18 -18.23
N SER A 74 15.02 3.86 -17.08
CA SER A 74 16.00 4.91 -16.77
C SER A 74 17.39 4.31 -16.88
N GLU A 75 18.28 4.92 -17.65
CA GLU A 75 19.69 4.56 -17.65
C GLU A 75 20.16 4.45 -16.20
N SER A 76 20.72 3.29 -15.83
CA SER A 76 21.33 3.09 -14.52
C SER A 76 22.28 4.25 -14.23
N PRO A 77 22.35 4.75 -12.99
CA PRO A 77 23.24 5.86 -12.63
C PRO A 77 24.66 5.55 -13.13
N LYS A 78 25.24 6.47 -13.91
CA LYS A 78 26.63 6.38 -14.36
C LYS A 78 27.52 6.29 -13.14
N ALA A 79 28.46 5.34 -13.15
CA ALA A 79 29.44 5.15 -12.08
C ALA A 79 30.22 6.47 -11.86
N GLY A 80 29.87 7.22 -10.81
CA GLY A 80 30.44 8.53 -10.53
C GLY A 80 29.55 9.42 -9.66
N ASP A 81 28.22 9.31 -9.78
CA ASP A 81 27.33 9.84 -8.75
C ASP A 81 27.44 8.93 -7.53
N THR A 82 27.57 9.50 -6.33
CA THR A 82 27.48 8.74 -5.08
C THR A 82 26.29 7.80 -5.20
N ALA A 83 26.57 6.50 -5.34
CA ALA A 83 25.53 5.49 -5.52
C ALA A 83 24.45 5.78 -4.48
N ASN A 84 23.20 5.97 -4.91
CA ASN A 84 22.07 6.07 -4.00
C ASN A 84 22.07 4.79 -3.17
N GLN A 85 22.75 4.80 -2.04
CA GLN A 85 22.81 3.67 -1.14
C GLN A 85 21.44 3.63 -0.48
N TYR A 86 20.60 2.71 -0.92
CA TYR A 86 19.41 2.35 -0.19
C TYR A 86 19.90 1.81 1.16
N THR A 87 19.72 2.59 2.22
CA THR A 87 20.04 2.20 3.59
C THR A 87 18.93 2.66 4.51
N LEU A 88 18.88 2.10 5.70
CA LEU A 88 17.93 2.53 6.73
C LEU A 88 18.17 4.00 7.12
N GLU A 89 19.43 4.41 7.24
CA GLU A 89 19.82 5.79 7.55
C GLU A 89 19.37 6.76 6.47
N GLN A 90 19.55 6.41 5.20
CA GLN A 90 19.08 7.21 4.07
C GLN A 90 17.55 7.32 4.06
N ALA A 91 16.84 6.20 4.27
CA ALA A 91 15.38 6.18 4.33
C ALA A 91 14.83 7.03 5.49
N MET A 92 15.56 7.09 6.61
CA MET A 92 15.20 7.89 7.79
C MET A 92 15.69 9.34 7.73
N SER A 93 16.47 9.72 6.72
CA SER A 93 16.98 11.08 6.60
C SER A 93 15.86 12.11 6.45
N ASP A 94 16.08 13.30 6.98
CA ASP A 94 15.11 14.40 6.93
C ASP A 94 14.60 14.67 5.51
N ASN A 95 15.48 14.59 4.51
CA ASN A 95 15.11 14.81 3.11
C ASN A 95 14.24 13.69 2.52
N ALA A 96 14.56 12.43 2.80
CA ALA A 96 13.78 11.29 2.33
C ALA A 96 12.37 11.28 2.96
N GLN A 97 12.32 11.55 4.28
CA GLN A 97 11.07 11.68 5.02
C GLN A 97 10.25 12.88 4.53
N LEU A 98 10.86 14.06 4.36
CA LEU A 98 10.15 15.25 3.90
C LEU A 98 9.56 15.06 2.50
N SER A 99 10.33 14.50 1.57
CA SER A 99 9.86 14.21 0.21
C SER A 99 8.61 13.34 0.21
N THR A 100 8.64 12.29 1.03
CA THR A 100 7.56 11.31 1.17
C THR A 100 6.31 11.89 1.83
N ILE A 101 6.49 12.65 2.92
CA ILE A 101 5.39 13.30 3.64
C ILE A 101 4.74 14.34 2.73
N ALA A 102 5.55 15.15 2.03
CA ALA A 102 5.05 16.14 1.08
C ALA A 102 4.30 15.49 -0.08
N PHE A 103 4.81 14.38 -0.64
CA PHE A 103 4.14 13.59 -1.66
C PHE A 103 2.78 13.05 -1.18
N SER A 104 2.74 12.53 0.05
CA SER A 104 1.50 12.06 0.68
C SER A 104 0.52 13.21 0.91
N GLY A 105 1.00 14.40 1.31
CA GLY A 105 0.20 15.60 1.44
C GLY A 105 -0.44 16.04 0.12
N LEU A 106 0.33 16.03 -0.98
CA LEU A 106 -0.19 16.28 -2.32
C LEU A 106 -1.30 15.30 -2.68
N ALA A 107 -1.03 14.00 -2.56
CA ALA A 107 -1.98 12.96 -2.91
C ALA A 107 -3.27 13.03 -2.09
N PHE A 108 -3.17 13.32 -0.78
CA PHE A 108 -4.31 13.39 0.11
C PHE A 108 -5.19 14.60 -0.17
N ILE A 109 -4.59 15.78 -0.30
CA ILE A 109 -5.29 17.06 -0.52
C ILE A 109 -5.99 17.07 -1.88
N THR A 110 -5.39 16.47 -2.90
CA THR A 110 -5.92 16.48 -4.27
C THR A 110 -6.70 15.22 -4.65
N GLY A 111 -6.69 14.19 -3.80
CA GLY A 111 -7.33 12.90 -4.02
C GLY A 111 -8.76 12.80 -3.47
N SER A 112 -9.20 11.56 -3.26
CA SER A 112 -10.51 11.19 -2.73
C SER A 112 -10.38 10.09 -1.68
N SER A 113 -11.46 9.83 -0.93
CA SER A 113 -11.54 8.66 -0.04
C SER A 113 -11.25 7.35 -0.78
N GLY A 114 -11.66 7.22 -2.05
CA GLY A 114 -11.32 6.07 -2.88
C GLY A 114 -9.82 5.94 -3.11
N ALA A 115 -9.12 7.04 -3.44
CA ALA A 115 -7.67 7.03 -3.63
C ALA A 115 -6.93 6.63 -2.34
N ASP A 116 -7.41 7.10 -1.19
CA ASP A 116 -6.84 6.79 0.12
C ASP A 116 -6.85 5.28 0.44
N THR A 117 -7.91 4.57 0.00
CA THR A 117 -8.06 3.14 0.25
C THR A 117 -7.13 2.25 -0.58
N PHE A 118 -6.61 2.77 -1.70
CA PHE A 118 -5.74 2.01 -2.59
C PHE A 118 -4.42 1.63 -1.91
N MET A 119 -4.08 0.34 -1.97
CA MET A 119 -2.80 -0.17 -1.50
C MET A 119 -2.40 -1.39 -2.34
N PRO A 120 -1.20 -1.43 -2.93
CA PRO A 120 -0.74 -2.61 -3.63
C PRO A 120 -0.76 -3.84 -2.71
N PRO A 121 -1.07 -5.04 -3.22
CA PRO A 121 -0.89 -6.27 -2.46
C PRO A 121 0.55 -6.44 -1.96
N GLY A 122 0.74 -7.18 -0.85
CA GLY A 122 2.07 -7.46 -0.29
C GLY A 122 2.72 -6.31 0.50
N LYS A 123 1.95 -5.28 0.89
CA LYS A 123 2.46 -4.15 1.71
C LYS A 123 2.34 -4.34 3.22
N VAL A 124 1.92 -5.52 3.66
CA VAL A 124 1.79 -5.92 5.07
C VAL A 124 2.75 -7.07 5.38
N ALA A 125 3.16 -7.18 6.63
CA ALA A 125 4.17 -8.12 7.10
C ALA A 125 5.51 -8.01 6.35
N ASP A 126 5.94 -6.79 6.03
CA ASP A 126 7.18 -6.52 5.31
C ASP A 126 8.38 -6.51 6.29
N PHE A 127 8.86 -7.71 6.61
CA PHE A 127 10.08 -8.03 7.38
C PHE A 127 11.00 -9.03 6.64
N PHE A 128 10.82 -9.17 5.32
CA PHE A 128 11.44 -10.24 4.51
C PHE A 128 12.34 -9.71 3.38
N GLY A 129 12.69 -8.42 3.42
CA GLY A 129 13.70 -7.81 2.55
C GLY A 129 13.30 -7.63 1.08
N PHE A 130 12.04 -7.89 0.72
CA PHE A 130 11.57 -7.77 -0.66
C PHE A 130 11.63 -6.33 -1.16
N GLN A 131 11.22 -5.37 -0.32
CA GLN A 131 11.28 -3.95 -0.69
C GLN A 131 12.72 -3.52 -0.98
N TYR A 132 13.69 -3.94 -0.16
CA TYR A 132 15.10 -3.65 -0.39
C TYR A 132 15.61 -4.27 -1.68
N MET A 133 15.33 -5.57 -1.89
CA MET A 133 15.72 -6.31 -3.10
C MET A 133 15.25 -5.60 -4.38
N ARG A 134 14.04 -5.05 -4.34
CA ARG A 134 13.43 -4.31 -5.44
C ARG A 134 14.18 -3.00 -5.73
N ASP A 135 14.48 -2.23 -4.69
CA ASP A 135 15.06 -0.90 -4.86
C ASP A 135 16.54 -0.97 -5.29
N VAL A 136 17.26 -2.03 -4.90
CA VAL A 136 18.66 -2.25 -5.29
C VAL A 136 18.86 -2.99 -6.62
N ASP A 137 17.79 -3.32 -7.36
CA ASP A 137 17.89 -4.09 -8.60
C ASP A 137 18.67 -3.32 -9.67
N THR A 138 19.88 -3.80 -9.99
CA THR A 138 20.78 -3.17 -10.95
C THR A 138 20.31 -3.33 -12.39
N ALA A 139 19.39 -4.28 -12.65
CA ALA A 139 18.76 -4.45 -13.95
C ALA A 139 17.67 -3.39 -14.24
N GLY A 140 17.32 -2.55 -13.25
CA GLY A 140 16.32 -1.49 -13.40
C GLY A 140 14.88 -2.00 -13.48
N TYR A 141 14.64 -3.28 -13.18
CA TYR A 141 13.34 -3.93 -13.28
C TYR A 141 12.57 -3.94 -11.96
N GLY A 142 13.22 -3.57 -10.86
CA GLY A 142 12.60 -3.47 -9.53
C GLY A 142 11.26 -2.72 -9.52
N HIS A 143 11.17 -1.59 -10.21
CA HIS A 143 9.97 -0.76 -10.23
C HIS A 143 8.98 -1.11 -11.37
N ASN A 144 9.14 -2.29 -11.97
CA ASN A 144 8.19 -2.88 -12.91
C ASN A 144 7.18 -3.79 -12.17
N THR A 145 5.94 -3.84 -12.68
CA THR A 145 4.85 -4.64 -12.07
C THR A 145 5.07 -6.15 -12.11
N THR A 146 5.96 -6.64 -12.96
CA THR A 146 6.24 -8.08 -13.13
C THR A 146 7.44 -8.58 -12.31
N PHE A 147 8.19 -7.70 -11.64
CA PHE A 147 9.35 -8.07 -10.81
C PHE A 147 9.02 -9.12 -9.74
N LEU A 148 7.90 -8.91 -9.04
CA LEU A 148 7.39 -9.86 -8.05
C LEU A 148 7.12 -11.22 -8.68
N SER A 149 6.37 -11.24 -9.79
CA SER A 149 6.03 -12.48 -10.50
C SER A 149 7.28 -13.21 -10.99
N LYS A 150 8.29 -12.49 -11.48
CA LYS A 150 9.55 -13.09 -11.92
C LYS A 150 10.29 -13.80 -10.77
N ALA A 151 10.37 -13.18 -9.60
CA ALA A 151 10.94 -13.82 -8.40
C ALA A 151 10.10 -15.03 -7.95
N ALA A 152 8.79 -14.84 -7.81
CA ALA A 152 7.86 -15.86 -7.32
C ALA A 152 7.79 -17.09 -8.22
N ASN A 153 7.71 -16.91 -9.55
CA ASN A 153 7.66 -18.02 -10.51
C ASN A 153 8.91 -18.88 -10.44
N ASN A 154 10.09 -18.28 -10.30
CA ASN A 154 11.35 -19.02 -10.13
C ASN A 154 11.36 -19.87 -8.86
N VAL A 155 10.88 -19.32 -7.74
CA VAL A 155 10.76 -20.08 -6.49
C VAL A 155 9.76 -21.22 -6.66
N LEU A 156 8.54 -20.94 -7.13
CA LEU A 156 7.51 -21.95 -7.32
C LEU A 156 7.96 -23.04 -8.29
N PHE A 157 8.72 -22.72 -9.34
CA PHE A 157 9.25 -23.71 -10.26
C PHE A 157 10.16 -24.75 -9.59
N ILE A 158 10.99 -24.32 -8.64
CA ILE A 158 12.00 -25.19 -8.01
C ILE A 158 11.52 -25.85 -6.70
N LEU A 159 10.44 -25.36 -6.09
CA LEU A 159 9.83 -26.01 -4.92
C LEU A 159 9.17 -27.34 -5.29
N ASN A 160 9.27 -28.34 -4.40
CA ASN A 160 8.53 -29.58 -4.54
C ASN A 160 7.07 -29.43 -4.08
N ASP A 161 6.24 -30.45 -4.34
CA ASP A 161 4.81 -30.42 -4.03
C ASP A 161 4.52 -30.20 -2.53
N GLN A 162 5.33 -30.77 -1.63
CA GLN A 162 5.14 -30.58 -0.19
C GLN A 162 5.44 -29.14 0.23
N GLN A 163 6.49 -28.52 -0.31
CA GLN A 163 6.84 -27.12 -0.05
C GLN A 163 5.79 -26.17 -0.64
N LYS A 164 5.32 -26.43 -1.87
CA LYS A 164 4.20 -25.67 -2.48
C LYS A 164 2.94 -25.79 -1.63
N ALA A 165 2.59 -26.99 -1.18
CA ALA A 165 1.40 -27.22 -0.34
C ALA A 165 1.44 -26.42 0.97
N LYS A 166 2.63 -26.23 1.57
CA LYS A 166 2.79 -25.35 2.74
C LYS A 166 2.45 -23.88 2.43
N LEU A 167 2.92 -23.34 1.30
CA LEU A 167 2.59 -21.97 0.89
C LEU A 167 1.09 -21.82 0.60
N VAL A 168 0.48 -22.81 -0.07
CA VAL A 168 -0.97 -22.82 -0.35
C VAL A 168 -1.78 -22.88 0.95
N ALA A 169 -1.38 -23.72 1.90
CA ALA A 169 -2.06 -23.81 3.19
C ALA A 169 -1.99 -22.49 3.96
N LEU A 170 -0.82 -21.85 3.99
CA LEU A 170 -0.65 -20.52 4.60
C LEU A 170 -1.51 -19.46 3.90
N ALA A 171 -1.59 -19.50 2.56
CA ALA A 171 -2.40 -18.55 1.80
C ALA A 171 -3.89 -18.66 2.14
N LYS A 172 -4.40 -19.88 2.27
CA LYS A 172 -5.79 -20.15 2.67
C LYS A 172 -6.08 -19.64 4.08
N GLU A 173 -5.12 -19.81 5.00
CA GLU A 173 -5.22 -19.30 6.37
C GLU A 173 -5.21 -17.76 6.42
N GLN A 174 -4.32 -17.12 5.66
CA GLN A 174 -4.10 -15.68 5.73
C GLN A 174 -5.03 -14.86 4.80
N ALA A 175 -5.65 -15.45 3.78
CA ALA A 175 -6.55 -14.74 2.87
C ALA A 175 -7.67 -13.95 3.61
N PRO A 176 -8.39 -14.54 4.59
CA PRO A 176 -9.35 -13.78 5.40
C PRO A 176 -8.73 -12.67 6.24
N LEU A 177 -7.48 -12.86 6.72
CA LEU A 177 -6.76 -11.85 7.49
C LEU A 177 -6.43 -10.63 6.64
N TYR A 178 -6.02 -10.83 5.38
CA TYR A 178 -5.81 -9.72 4.44
C TYR A 178 -7.09 -8.95 4.17
N THR A 179 -8.21 -9.64 3.95
CA THR A 179 -9.52 -8.99 3.75
C THR A 179 -9.92 -8.16 4.97
N ASN A 180 -9.78 -8.72 6.18
CA ASN A 180 -10.07 -8.00 7.41
C ASN A 180 -9.12 -6.81 7.63
N PHE A 181 -7.83 -6.97 7.36
CA PHE A 181 -6.86 -5.87 7.46
C PHE A 181 -7.22 -4.73 6.50
N ALA A 182 -7.52 -5.05 5.24
CA ALA A 182 -7.94 -4.07 4.25
C ALA A 182 -9.19 -3.30 4.70
N TYR A 183 -10.20 -3.99 5.22
CA TYR A 183 -11.41 -3.36 5.75
C TYR A 183 -11.11 -2.45 6.95
N ASN A 184 -10.31 -2.91 7.91
CA ASN A 184 -10.03 -2.17 9.13
C ASN A 184 -9.18 -0.91 8.92
N ARG A 185 -8.58 -0.72 7.75
CA ARG A 185 -7.95 0.57 7.38
C ARG A 185 -8.99 1.67 7.11
N PHE A 186 -10.20 1.30 6.66
CA PHE A 186 -11.20 2.26 6.20
C PHE A 186 -11.68 3.22 7.30
N PRO A 187 -11.96 2.77 8.55
CA PRO A 187 -12.34 3.69 9.63
C PRO A 187 -11.28 4.77 9.93
N ILE A 188 -9.99 4.43 9.84
CA ILE A 188 -8.91 5.41 10.04
C ILE A 188 -8.90 6.42 8.89
N MET A 189 -8.98 5.93 7.65
CA MET A 189 -9.00 6.78 6.44
C MET A 189 -10.22 7.70 6.43
N ASP A 190 -11.39 7.20 6.86
CA ASP A 190 -12.59 8.01 7.05
C ASP A 190 -12.36 9.13 8.06
N ALA A 191 -11.82 8.82 9.24
CA ALA A 191 -11.49 9.83 10.23
C ALA A 191 -10.48 10.88 9.68
N PHE A 192 -9.46 10.45 8.96
CA PHE A 192 -8.50 11.37 8.34
C PHE A 192 -9.16 12.27 7.30
N ARG A 193 -9.99 11.70 6.41
CA ARG A 193 -10.69 12.46 5.37
C ARG A 193 -11.71 13.43 5.97
N ARG A 194 -12.46 13.02 7.00
CA ARG A 194 -13.33 13.89 7.80
C ARG A 194 -12.55 15.06 8.41
N ASN A 195 -11.35 14.80 8.94
CA ASN A 195 -10.48 15.84 9.48
C ASN A 195 -10.00 16.83 8.40
N LEU A 196 -9.61 16.33 7.23
CA LEU A 196 -9.21 17.15 6.08
C LEU A 196 -10.33 18.06 5.58
N GLU A 197 -11.55 17.53 5.52
CA GLU A 197 -12.75 18.19 5.00
C GLU A 197 -13.47 19.07 6.04
N GLY A 198 -13.00 19.10 7.29
CA GLY A 198 -13.63 19.84 8.38
C GLY A 198 -14.94 19.23 8.88
N LYS A 199 -15.23 17.97 8.54
CA LYS A 199 -16.41 17.20 8.99
C LYS A 199 -16.16 16.52 10.33
N VAL A 200 -15.63 17.30 11.28
CA VAL A 200 -15.33 16.84 12.64
C VAL A 200 -16.61 16.82 13.49
N PRO A 201 -16.75 15.90 14.48
CA PRO A 201 -17.93 15.87 15.34
C PRO A 201 -18.07 17.15 16.18
N THR A 202 -19.30 17.52 16.51
CA THR A 202 -19.58 18.62 17.44
C THR A 202 -18.86 18.39 18.77
N GLY A 203 -18.15 19.41 19.27
CA GLY A 203 -17.36 19.33 20.50
C GLY A 203 -15.91 18.89 20.30
N SER A 204 -15.50 18.57 19.06
CA SER A 204 -14.10 18.29 18.72
C SER A 204 -13.54 19.28 17.69
N ASN A 205 -12.22 19.50 17.75
CA ASN A 205 -11.49 20.42 16.88
C ASN A 205 -10.54 19.71 15.89
N SER A 206 -10.15 18.46 16.18
CA SER A 206 -9.16 17.68 15.43
C SER A 206 -9.19 16.22 15.88
N LEU A 207 -8.45 15.36 15.19
CA LEU A 207 -8.16 13.99 15.61
C LEU A 207 -7.58 13.94 17.03
N ASN A 208 -8.01 12.93 17.79
CA ASN A 208 -7.37 12.48 19.01
C ASN A 208 -6.27 11.47 18.63
N ILE A 209 -5.01 11.91 18.70
CA ILE A 209 -3.84 11.11 18.31
C ILE A 209 -3.78 9.79 19.09
N GLN A 210 -4.09 9.80 20.39
CA GLN A 210 -4.05 8.58 21.21
C GLN A 210 -5.11 7.56 20.80
N ALA A 211 -6.31 8.03 20.44
CA ALA A 211 -7.37 7.14 19.95
C ALA A 211 -7.00 6.50 18.61
N VAL A 212 -6.40 7.26 17.69
CA VAL A 212 -5.88 6.73 16.42
C VAL A 212 -4.77 5.71 16.67
N ALA A 213 -3.78 6.05 17.51
CA ALA A 213 -2.67 5.17 17.87
C ALA A 213 -3.14 3.85 18.50
N SER A 214 -4.15 3.91 19.37
CA SER A 214 -4.71 2.71 20.00
C SER A 214 -5.45 1.82 19.00
N TYR A 215 -6.14 2.43 18.03
CA TYR A 215 -6.81 1.69 16.96
C TYR A 215 -5.78 1.00 16.05
N THR A 216 -4.73 1.70 15.63
CA THR A 216 -3.69 1.13 14.76
C THR A 216 -2.85 0.08 15.46
N ALA A 217 -2.55 0.24 16.76
CA ALA A 217 -1.93 -0.81 17.57
C ALA A 217 -2.74 -2.11 17.53
N SER A 218 -4.07 -2.00 17.60
CA SER A 218 -4.98 -3.15 17.52
C SER A 218 -5.02 -3.73 16.10
N LEU A 219 -5.06 -2.89 15.05
CA LEU A 219 -4.97 -3.32 13.65
C LEU A 219 -3.71 -4.16 13.37
N TYR A 220 -2.57 -3.73 13.92
CA TYR A 220 -1.27 -4.37 13.70
C TYR A 220 -1.11 -5.74 14.39
N GLN A 221 -2.06 -6.15 15.24
CA GLN A 221 -2.11 -7.56 15.69
C GLN A 221 -2.25 -8.51 14.50
N THR A 222 -3.03 -8.12 13.48
CA THR A 222 -3.14 -8.87 12.23
C THR A 222 -1.82 -8.91 11.47
N ASP A 223 -1.07 -7.79 11.45
CA ASP A 223 0.26 -7.75 10.84
C ASP A 223 1.25 -8.69 11.56
N ALA A 224 1.11 -8.83 12.88
CA ALA A 224 1.89 -9.77 13.68
C ALA A 224 1.54 -11.23 13.37
N ASP A 225 0.26 -11.56 13.24
CA ASP A 225 -0.20 -12.89 12.80
C ASP A 225 0.36 -13.23 11.41
N LEU A 226 0.24 -12.28 10.46
CA LEU A 226 0.75 -12.43 9.12
C LEU A 226 2.26 -12.68 9.10
N SER A 227 3.02 -11.83 9.82
CA SER A 227 4.50 -11.88 9.86
C SER A 227 5.02 -13.15 10.53
N TYR A 228 4.50 -13.49 11.71
CA TYR A 228 4.96 -14.65 12.47
C TYR A 228 4.66 -15.96 11.73
N ASN A 229 3.41 -16.19 11.31
CA ASN A 229 3.05 -17.44 10.64
C ASN A 229 3.78 -17.60 9.30
N ARG A 230 4.00 -16.49 8.57
CA ARG A 230 4.80 -16.49 7.35
C ARG A 230 6.24 -16.89 7.64
N ALA A 231 6.90 -16.31 8.64
CA ALA A 231 8.27 -16.65 9.01
C ALA A 231 8.41 -18.14 9.39
N ILE A 232 7.46 -18.69 10.16
CA ILE A 232 7.47 -20.11 10.56
C ILE A 232 7.36 -21.01 9.32
N VAL A 233 6.38 -20.77 8.46
CA VAL A 233 6.15 -21.62 7.27
C VAL A 233 7.30 -21.49 6.28
N VAL A 234 7.66 -20.27 5.89
CA VAL A 234 8.74 -19.99 4.95
C VAL A 234 10.09 -20.47 5.48
N GLY A 235 10.38 -20.25 6.78
CA GLY A 235 11.58 -20.75 7.42
C GLY A 235 11.67 -22.28 7.39
N SER A 236 10.55 -22.97 7.60
CA SER A 236 10.47 -24.44 7.47
C SER A 236 10.68 -24.96 6.05
N ILE A 237 10.37 -24.14 5.03
CA ILE A 237 10.63 -24.48 3.63
C ILE A 237 12.13 -24.30 3.35
N ILE A 238 12.69 -23.15 3.74
CA ILE A 238 14.12 -22.84 3.55
C ILE A 238 15.02 -23.88 4.21
N SER A 239 14.73 -24.28 5.45
CA SER A 239 15.50 -25.30 6.17
C SER A 239 15.40 -26.70 5.53
N SER A 240 14.39 -26.92 4.67
CA SER A 240 14.18 -28.17 3.94
C SER A 240 14.78 -28.18 2.53
N PHE A 241 15.48 -27.12 2.10
CA PHE A 241 16.00 -27.05 0.74
C PHE A 241 17.00 -28.14 0.43
N THR A 242 16.79 -28.82 -0.70
CA THR A 242 17.75 -29.75 -1.27
C THR A 242 18.94 -29.00 -1.90
N ASP A 243 20.03 -29.71 -2.16
CA ASP A 243 21.21 -29.11 -2.80
C ASP A 243 20.91 -28.62 -4.23
N GLU A 244 20.00 -29.29 -4.94
CA GLU A 244 19.52 -28.84 -6.26
C GLU A 244 18.77 -27.51 -6.16
N GLN A 245 17.89 -27.37 -5.17
CA GLN A 245 17.13 -26.13 -4.94
C GLN A 245 18.07 -24.97 -4.60
N LYS A 246 19.04 -25.20 -3.71
CA LYS A 246 20.07 -24.22 -3.37
C LYS A 246 20.90 -23.84 -4.59
N ALA A 247 21.30 -24.82 -5.41
CA ALA A 247 22.09 -24.58 -6.62
C ALA A 247 21.32 -23.80 -7.68
N TYR A 248 20.01 -24.02 -7.82
CA TYR A 248 19.16 -23.23 -8.71
C TYR A 248 19.06 -21.78 -8.22
N LEU A 249 18.67 -21.57 -6.96
CA LEU A 249 18.50 -20.24 -6.36
C LEU A 249 19.83 -19.48 -6.25
N ALA A 250 20.97 -20.17 -6.18
CA ALA A 250 22.29 -19.54 -6.19
C ALA A 250 22.61 -18.82 -7.51
N LYS A 251 21.99 -19.22 -8.62
CA LYS A 251 22.14 -18.55 -9.93
C LYS A 251 21.41 -17.20 -9.96
N MET A 252 20.40 -17.02 -9.11
CA MET A 252 19.66 -15.79 -9.00
C MET A 252 20.40 -14.81 -8.07
N GLN A 253 21.02 -13.79 -8.66
CA GLN A 253 21.67 -12.72 -7.92
C GLN A 253 20.61 -11.85 -7.23
N PHE A 254 20.80 -11.55 -5.94
CA PHE A 254 19.82 -10.84 -5.13
C PHE A 254 19.46 -9.45 -5.70
N ASN A 255 20.47 -8.69 -6.12
CA ASN A 255 20.31 -7.32 -6.63
C ASN A 255 20.34 -7.23 -8.16
N ASN A 256 20.14 -8.32 -8.90
CA ASN A 256 20.19 -8.30 -10.36
C ASN A 256 19.23 -9.32 -10.98
N SER A 257 18.03 -8.85 -11.27
CA SER A 257 16.93 -9.64 -11.83
C SER A 257 17.18 -10.14 -13.26
N ALA A 258 18.15 -9.58 -13.99
CA ALA A 258 18.58 -10.09 -15.29
C ALA A 258 19.24 -11.48 -15.21
N THR A 259 19.69 -11.89 -14.01
CA THR A 259 20.25 -13.23 -13.78
C THR A 259 19.20 -14.31 -13.53
N TRP A 260 17.93 -13.93 -13.33
CA TRP A 260 16.87 -14.87 -13.02
C TRP A 260 16.29 -15.44 -14.30
N ALA A 261 16.02 -16.74 -14.31
CA ALA A 261 15.47 -17.40 -15.49
C ALA A 261 14.06 -16.86 -15.80
N GLU A 262 13.69 -16.84 -17.07
CA GLU A 262 12.31 -16.58 -17.49
C GLU A 262 11.49 -17.85 -17.25
N VAL A 263 10.55 -17.77 -16.30
CA VAL A 263 9.72 -18.88 -15.85
C VAL A 263 8.27 -18.48 -15.95
N ALA A 264 7.49 -19.28 -16.69
CA ALA A 264 6.06 -19.07 -16.85
C ALA A 264 5.30 -19.23 -15.52
N GLU A 265 4.19 -18.50 -15.38
CA GLU A 265 3.30 -18.65 -14.24
C GLU A 265 2.67 -20.04 -14.20
N ASP A 266 2.53 -20.60 -12.99
CA ASP A 266 1.87 -21.89 -12.79
C ASP A 266 0.33 -21.73 -12.91
N GLU A 267 -0.14 -21.84 -14.15
CA GLU A 267 -1.57 -21.72 -14.51
C GLU A 267 -2.46 -22.74 -13.81
N GLN A 268 -1.93 -23.93 -13.50
CA GLN A 268 -2.70 -24.95 -12.78
C GLN A 268 -2.88 -24.55 -11.32
N LEU A 269 -1.82 -24.09 -10.67
CA LEU A 269 -1.87 -23.59 -9.30
C LEU A 269 -2.82 -22.39 -9.21
N LYS A 270 -2.70 -21.41 -10.10
CA LYS A 270 -3.57 -20.23 -10.14
C LYS A 270 -5.05 -20.58 -10.22
N LYS A 271 -5.42 -21.52 -11.10
CA LYS A 271 -6.82 -21.95 -11.28
C LYS A 271 -7.37 -22.75 -10.08
N SER A 272 -6.50 -23.25 -9.21
CA SER A 272 -6.91 -24.06 -8.05
C SER A 272 -7.33 -23.25 -6.82
N MET A 273 -7.20 -21.91 -6.87
CA MET A 273 -7.41 -21.03 -5.73
C MET A 273 -8.09 -19.71 -6.13
N THR A 274 -8.57 -18.97 -5.15
CA THR A 274 -9.11 -17.62 -5.35
C THR A 274 -7.97 -16.65 -5.69
N ASN A 275 -8.31 -15.49 -6.26
CA ASN A 275 -7.33 -14.44 -6.57
C ASN A 275 -6.54 -14.02 -5.32
N THR A 276 -7.21 -13.78 -4.18
CA THR A 276 -6.56 -13.37 -2.93
C THR A 276 -5.56 -14.43 -2.43
N GLU A 277 -5.94 -15.72 -2.50
CA GLU A 277 -5.04 -16.81 -2.13
C GLU A 277 -3.83 -16.90 -3.09
N PHE A 278 -4.04 -16.73 -4.40
CA PHE A 278 -2.95 -16.77 -5.37
C PHE A 278 -1.97 -15.61 -5.19
N VAL A 279 -2.48 -14.40 -5.02
CA VAL A 279 -1.67 -13.22 -4.72
C VAL A 279 -0.86 -13.42 -3.43
N ALA A 280 -1.45 -14.05 -2.41
CA ALA A 280 -0.75 -14.41 -1.18
C ALA A 280 0.39 -15.41 -1.45
N VAL A 281 0.14 -16.50 -2.21
CA VAL A 281 1.20 -17.46 -2.60
C VAL A 281 2.34 -16.78 -3.35
N MET A 282 2.02 -15.91 -4.32
CA MET A 282 3.02 -15.17 -5.09
C MET A 282 3.86 -14.26 -4.19
N THR A 283 3.21 -13.57 -3.23
CA THR A 283 3.90 -12.74 -2.23
C THR A 283 4.85 -13.59 -1.38
N TYR A 284 4.39 -14.72 -0.86
CA TYR A 284 5.25 -15.59 -0.02
C TYR A 284 6.42 -16.17 -0.80
N ALA A 285 6.21 -16.58 -2.06
CA ALA A 285 7.26 -17.12 -2.89
C ALA A 285 8.32 -16.05 -3.20
N SER A 286 7.91 -14.83 -3.55
CA SER A 286 8.86 -13.74 -3.78
C SER A 286 9.60 -13.33 -2.52
N GLU A 287 8.92 -13.26 -1.38
CA GLU A 287 9.53 -12.92 -0.09
C GLU A 287 10.43 -14.02 0.45
N LEU A 288 10.10 -15.29 0.20
CA LEU A 288 10.95 -16.43 0.52
C LEU A 288 12.32 -16.28 -0.15
N PHE A 289 12.34 -15.85 -1.42
CA PHE A 289 13.60 -15.62 -2.12
C PHE A 289 14.38 -14.46 -1.52
N SER A 290 13.73 -13.30 -1.33
CA SER A 290 14.40 -12.12 -0.77
C SER A 290 14.91 -12.38 0.65
N TRP A 291 14.19 -13.15 1.46
CA TRP A 291 14.63 -13.49 2.81
C TRP A 291 15.76 -14.51 2.85
N TYR A 292 15.69 -15.53 1.99
CA TYR A 292 16.74 -16.54 1.85
C TYR A 292 18.05 -15.96 1.34
N LYS A 293 17.99 -15.09 0.33
CA LYS A 293 19.18 -14.50 -0.31
C LYS A 293 19.63 -13.17 0.29
N GLY A 294 18.76 -12.48 1.02
CA GLY A 294 19.01 -11.16 1.58
C GLY A 294 19.80 -11.20 2.90
N SER A 295 19.82 -10.05 3.57
CA SER A 295 20.54 -9.80 4.83
C SER A 295 19.63 -9.14 5.85
N ILE A 296 20.09 -9.02 7.11
CA ILE A 296 19.27 -8.37 8.14
C ILE A 296 18.99 -6.92 7.77
N ASP A 297 19.96 -6.25 7.13
CA ASP A 297 19.81 -4.89 6.63
C ASP A 297 18.68 -4.80 5.60
N ALA A 298 18.55 -5.80 4.71
CA ALA A 298 17.45 -5.89 3.76
C ALA A 298 16.10 -6.01 4.47
N ASP A 299 16.00 -6.87 5.49
CA ASP A 299 14.75 -7.12 6.24
C ASP A 299 14.31 -5.90 7.05
N VAL A 300 15.26 -5.11 7.56
CA VAL A 300 15.02 -3.93 8.39
C VAL A 300 14.72 -2.70 7.53
N TYR A 301 15.28 -2.63 6.32
CA TYR A 301 14.98 -1.56 5.39
C TYR A 301 13.47 -1.41 5.14
N PHE A 302 13.03 -0.17 5.00
CA PHE A 302 11.68 0.16 4.56
C PHE A 302 11.71 1.35 3.62
N CYS A 303 10.77 1.36 2.68
CA CYS A 303 10.49 2.53 1.86
C CYS A 303 9.86 3.60 2.76
N PRO A 304 10.34 4.86 2.78
CA PRO A 304 9.78 5.92 3.61
C PRO A 304 8.25 6.05 3.50
N GLU A 305 7.69 5.84 2.31
CA GLU A 305 6.25 5.89 1.98
C GLU A 305 5.41 4.84 2.72
N ARG A 306 6.04 3.90 3.42
CA ARG A 306 5.34 2.85 4.14
C ARG A 306 4.55 3.39 5.32
N HIS A 307 5.05 4.43 5.99
CA HIS A 307 4.28 5.15 7.01
C HIS A 307 3.39 6.16 6.30
N GLY A 308 2.08 6.08 6.53
CA GLY A 308 1.12 6.94 5.81
C GLY A 308 0.55 6.33 4.53
N THR A 309 0.37 5.00 4.47
CA THR A 309 -0.40 4.36 3.37
C THR A 309 -1.88 4.77 3.30
N TYR A 310 -2.31 5.74 4.12
CA TYR A 310 -3.68 6.22 4.28
C TYR A 310 -4.01 7.48 3.46
N PHE A 311 -3.07 7.96 2.65
CA PHE A 311 -3.09 9.31 2.05
C PHE A 311 -3.13 9.31 0.51
N GLY A 312 -3.39 8.16 -0.11
CA GLY A 312 -3.55 8.05 -1.56
C GLY A 312 -2.28 8.15 -2.38
N GLY A 313 -1.09 8.24 -1.76
CA GLY A 313 0.19 8.29 -2.47
C GLY A 313 0.46 7.07 -3.35
N PHE A 314 0.00 5.88 -2.94
CA PHE A 314 0.09 4.68 -3.79
C PHE A 314 -0.87 4.75 -4.99
N TYR A 315 -2.07 5.32 -4.84
CA TYR A 315 -2.90 5.59 -6.00
C TYR A 315 -2.19 6.57 -6.94
N MET A 316 -1.60 7.61 -6.34
CA MET A 316 -0.60 8.55 -6.88
C MET A 316 0.30 7.93 -7.96
N LYS A 317 0.99 6.91 -7.49
CA LYS A 317 2.21 6.35 -8.08
C LYS A 317 1.95 5.08 -8.88
N ASP A 318 1.13 4.19 -8.35
CA ASP A 318 1.02 2.81 -8.81
C ASP A 318 -0.21 2.59 -9.70
N TYR A 319 -1.24 3.45 -9.63
CA TYR A 319 -2.41 3.34 -10.49
C TYR A 319 -2.07 3.34 -12.01
N PRO A 320 -1.17 4.22 -12.51
CA PRO A 320 -0.77 4.20 -13.93
C PRO A 320 -0.08 2.90 -14.37
N ALA A 321 0.47 2.14 -13.42
CA ALA A 321 1.14 0.86 -13.68
C ALA A 321 0.14 -0.31 -13.74
N MET A 322 -1.08 -0.13 -13.23
CA MET A 322 -2.10 -1.18 -13.21
C MET A 322 -2.43 -1.64 -14.64
N ASN A 323 -2.37 -2.95 -14.87
CA ASN A 323 -2.60 -3.58 -16.18
C ASN A 323 -1.66 -3.08 -17.30
N ASN A 324 -0.52 -2.49 -16.95
CA ASN A 324 0.48 -2.00 -17.88
C ASN A 324 1.84 -2.63 -17.57
N PRO A 325 2.16 -3.81 -18.15
CA PRO A 325 3.40 -4.53 -17.87
C PRO A 325 4.65 -3.78 -18.36
N ASP A 326 4.51 -2.85 -19.28
CA ASP A 326 5.60 -2.03 -19.82
C ASP A 326 5.80 -0.73 -19.03
N TYR A 327 5.02 -0.49 -17.96
CA TYR A 327 5.15 0.69 -17.13
C TYR A 327 6.27 0.53 -16.09
N PHE A 328 7.14 1.53 -16.03
CA PHE A 328 8.15 1.68 -14.99
C PHE A 328 7.81 2.91 -14.17
N ILE A 329 7.61 2.70 -12.87
CA ILE A 329 7.40 3.81 -11.95
C ILE A 329 8.73 4.56 -11.83
N SER A 330 8.71 5.87 -12.12
CA SER A 330 9.90 6.71 -11.93
C SER A 330 10.32 6.73 -10.46
N THR A 331 11.60 6.47 -10.21
CA THR A 331 12.20 6.57 -8.87
C THR A 331 12.29 8.02 -8.37
N SER A 332 12.17 9.02 -9.27
CA SER A 332 12.15 10.44 -8.89
C SER A 332 10.76 10.97 -8.54
N LEU A 333 9.69 10.26 -8.91
CA LEU A 333 8.31 10.77 -8.83
C LEU A 333 7.94 11.29 -7.43
N THR A 334 8.24 10.51 -6.39
CA THR A 334 7.98 10.89 -4.99
C THR A 334 8.71 12.18 -4.62
N GLY A 335 10.01 12.26 -4.95
CA GLY A 335 10.85 13.43 -4.66
C GLY A 335 10.42 14.69 -5.39
N ASP A 336 10.26 14.58 -6.72
CA ASP A 336 9.91 15.72 -7.58
C ASP A 336 8.53 16.30 -7.23
N SER A 337 7.54 15.42 -7.03
CA SER A 337 6.18 15.83 -6.69
C SER A 337 6.08 16.35 -5.25
N GLY A 338 6.82 15.76 -4.30
CA GLY A 338 6.93 16.27 -2.93
C GLY A 338 7.54 17.68 -2.90
N GLN A 339 8.64 17.90 -3.63
CA GLN A 339 9.25 19.21 -3.76
C GLN A 339 8.31 20.23 -4.45
N GLY A 340 7.61 19.80 -5.50
CA GLY A 340 6.60 20.60 -6.18
C GLY A 340 5.48 21.04 -5.24
N PHE A 341 4.99 20.15 -4.36
CA PHE A 341 3.96 20.46 -3.38
C PHE A 341 4.43 21.56 -2.44
N LEU A 342 5.62 21.41 -1.85
CA LEU A 342 6.19 22.41 -0.96
C LEU A 342 6.35 23.77 -1.65
N ASN A 343 6.71 23.79 -2.94
CA ASN A 343 6.89 25.01 -3.73
C ASN A 343 5.59 25.79 -3.97
N VAL A 344 4.44 25.13 -3.89
CA VAL A 344 3.13 25.79 -3.98
C VAL A 344 2.71 26.42 -2.65
N LEU A 345 3.23 25.91 -1.52
CA LEU A 345 2.87 26.40 -0.18
C LEU A 345 3.55 27.74 0.15
N ASN A 346 2.85 28.59 0.91
CA ASN A 346 3.46 29.76 1.53
C ASN A 346 4.31 29.37 2.75
N THR A 347 4.94 30.33 3.41
CA THR A 347 5.84 30.10 4.54
C THR A 347 5.15 29.39 5.70
N GLU A 348 3.94 29.83 6.08
CA GLU A 348 3.19 29.26 7.21
C GLU A 348 2.74 27.84 6.92
N GLN A 349 2.21 27.58 5.73
CA GLN A 349 1.79 26.25 5.29
C GLN A 349 2.97 25.30 5.17
N ARG A 350 4.09 25.75 4.61
CA ARG A 350 5.32 24.95 4.49
C ARG A 350 5.86 24.56 5.86
N ALA A 351 5.85 25.48 6.83
CA ALA A 351 6.29 25.22 8.20
C ALA A 351 5.50 24.08 8.87
N LEU A 352 4.19 23.95 8.57
CA LEU A 352 3.37 22.85 9.08
C LEU A 352 3.82 21.48 8.56
N ILE A 353 4.34 21.41 7.34
CA ILE A 353 4.81 20.17 6.73
C ILE A 353 6.23 19.85 7.19
N THR A 354 7.14 20.83 7.14
CA THR A 354 8.53 20.61 7.55
C THR A 354 8.67 20.32 9.03
N GLY A 355 7.80 20.88 9.87
CA GLY A 355 7.78 20.62 11.32
C GLY A 355 7.47 19.16 11.70
N ILE A 356 6.85 18.38 10.80
CA ILE A 356 6.56 16.96 11.03
C ILE A 356 7.86 16.17 11.28
N ILE A 357 8.95 16.54 10.60
CA ILE A 357 10.23 15.82 10.67
C ILE A 357 10.76 15.73 12.10
N ASP A 358 10.71 16.84 12.84
CA ASP A 358 11.19 16.86 14.22
C ASP A 358 10.22 16.15 15.16
N GLU A 359 8.91 16.34 14.97
CA GLU A 359 7.88 15.71 15.81
C GLU A 359 7.85 14.18 15.69
N GLN A 360 8.15 13.63 14.51
CA GLN A 360 8.13 12.17 14.30
C GLN A 360 9.44 11.46 14.63
N ARG A 361 10.54 12.19 14.82
CA ARG A 361 11.91 11.64 14.77
C ARG A 361 12.11 10.48 15.75
N SER A 362 11.60 10.61 16.97
CA SER A 362 11.70 9.56 18.00
C SER A 362 10.89 8.32 17.64
N ALA A 363 9.67 8.48 17.12
CA ALA A 363 8.83 7.37 16.68
C ALA A 363 9.49 6.59 15.53
N LEU A 364 10.09 7.31 14.57
CA LEU A 364 10.80 6.69 13.45
C LEU A 364 12.04 5.91 13.90
N GLN A 365 12.78 6.42 14.88
CA GLN A 365 13.93 5.73 15.49
C GLN A 365 13.49 4.47 16.25
N GLU A 366 12.39 4.53 17.00
CA GLU A 366 11.85 3.37 17.70
C GLU A 366 11.34 2.30 16.71
N ILE A 367 10.69 2.72 15.62
CA ILE A 367 10.30 1.83 14.52
C ILE A 367 11.51 1.10 13.94
N ALA A 368 12.61 1.80 13.69
CA ALA A 368 13.85 1.18 13.19
C ALA A 368 14.36 0.09 14.15
N GLN A 369 14.39 0.38 15.47
CA GLN A 369 14.81 -0.59 16.49
C GLN A 369 13.87 -1.80 16.57
N ILE A 370 12.55 -1.57 16.49
CA ILE A 370 11.54 -2.63 16.45
C ILE A 370 11.78 -3.53 15.24
N ARG A 371 11.97 -2.93 14.04
CA ARG A 371 12.25 -3.70 12.81
C ARG A 371 13.51 -4.54 12.96
N THR A 372 14.60 -3.98 13.48
CA THR A 372 15.83 -4.74 13.76
C THR A 372 15.58 -5.93 14.67
N THR A 373 14.86 -5.71 15.77
CA THR A 373 14.60 -6.76 16.76
C THR A 373 13.69 -7.85 16.20
N VAL A 374 12.58 -7.48 15.57
CA VAL A 374 11.62 -8.41 14.97
C VAL A 374 12.26 -9.20 13.83
N SER A 375 12.93 -8.54 12.88
CA SER A 375 13.56 -9.24 11.75
C SER A 375 14.65 -10.22 12.22
N THR A 376 15.43 -9.85 13.24
CA THR A 376 16.43 -10.75 13.84
C THR A 376 15.77 -11.97 14.48
N GLU A 377 14.67 -11.77 15.19
CA GLU A 377 13.93 -12.86 15.83
C GLU A 377 13.30 -13.81 14.80
N LEU A 378 12.61 -13.27 13.80
CA LEU A 378 11.96 -14.06 12.75
C LEU A 378 12.96 -14.92 12.00
N ARG A 379 14.20 -14.43 11.76
CA ARG A 379 15.25 -15.18 11.07
C ARG A 379 15.66 -16.47 11.76
N LYS A 380 15.42 -16.62 13.07
CA LYS A 380 15.64 -17.90 13.76
C LYS A 380 14.86 -19.04 13.11
N ALA A 381 13.69 -18.78 12.51
CA ALA A 381 12.90 -19.79 11.82
C ALA A 381 13.62 -20.39 10.59
N MET A 382 14.48 -19.62 9.90
CA MET A 382 15.22 -20.11 8.72
C MET A 382 16.18 -21.25 9.06
N THR A 383 16.68 -21.29 10.29
CA THR A 383 17.63 -22.31 10.77
C THR A 383 16.96 -23.35 11.67
N GLY A 384 15.63 -23.36 11.75
CA GLY A 384 14.85 -24.26 12.62
C GLY A 384 14.89 -23.88 14.10
N GLY A 385 15.34 -22.67 14.43
CA GLY A 385 15.31 -22.12 15.78
C GLY A 385 13.89 -21.74 16.23
N SER A 386 13.69 -21.67 17.54
CA SER A 386 12.45 -21.16 18.13
C SER A 386 12.37 -19.64 18.00
N VAL A 387 11.21 -19.15 17.57
CA VAL A 387 10.89 -17.71 17.46
C VAL A 387 10.03 -17.33 18.67
N ASP A 388 10.44 -16.29 19.41
CA ASP A 388 9.66 -15.71 20.49
C ASP A 388 8.42 -14.99 19.95
N LYS A 389 7.29 -15.69 19.99
CA LYS A 389 6.00 -15.18 19.50
C LYS A 389 5.52 -13.96 20.30
N GLU A 390 5.65 -13.99 21.62
CA GLU A 390 5.13 -12.92 22.48
C GLU A 390 5.89 -11.62 22.24
N MET A 391 7.23 -11.71 22.09
CA MET A 391 8.05 -10.55 21.74
C MET A 391 7.67 -9.98 20.38
N VAL A 392 7.56 -10.82 19.34
CA VAL A 392 7.18 -10.38 17.99
C VAL A 392 5.83 -9.66 18.01
N TYR A 393 4.83 -10.22 18.69
CA TYR A 393 3.49 -9.63 18.74
C TYR A 393 3.48 -8.32 19.53
N SER A 394 4.18 -8.25 20.65
CA SER A 394 4.28 -7.04 21.46
C SER A 394 4.94 -5.90 20.67
N LEU A 395 6.05 -6.19 19.99
CA LEU A 395 6.80 -5.19 19.23
C LEU A 395 6.05 -4.73 17.96
N ILE A 396 5.40 -5.63 17.22
CA ILE A 396 4.59 -5.23 16.05
C ILE A 396 3.35 -4.44 16.48
N LYS A 397 2.73 -4.75 17.62
CA LYS A 397 1.68 -3.92 18.20
C LYS A 397 2.19 -2.50 18.50
N ARG A 398 3.38 -2.38 19.10
CA ARG A 398 4.02 -1.08 19.37
C ARG A 398 4.35 -0.33 18.09
N TYR A 399 4.82 -1.03 17.05
CA TYR A 399 4.99 -0.45 15.72
C TYR A 399 3.69 0.19 15.23
N GLY A 400 2.57 -0.54 15.30
CA GLY A 400 1.26 -0.04 14.88
C GLY A 400 0.82 1.20 15.65
N GLU A 401 1.12 1.26 16.94
CA GLU A 401 0.87 2.45 17.75
C GLU A 401 1.63 3.67 17.20
N LEU A 402 2.93 3.51 16.92
CA LEU A 402 3.80 4.57 16.38
C LEU A 402 3.36 5.00 14.97
N ASP A 403 2.99 4.06 14.10
CA ASP A 403 2.44 4.36 12.76
C ASP A 403 1.15 5.20 12.87
N GLY A 404 0.27 4.88 13.82
CA GLY A 404 -0.94 5.65 14.07
C GLY A 404 -0.68 7.04 14.62
N GLN A 405 0.31 7.20 15.51
CA GLN A 405 0.72 8.50 16.03
C GLN A 405 1.22 9.41 14.89
N MET A 406 2.16 8.90 14.07
CA MET A 406 2.69 9.65 12.93
C MET A 406 1.61 9.94 11.89
N SER A 407 0.77 8.96 11.55
CA SER A 407 -0.30 9.14 10.58
C SER A 407 -1.34 10.17 11.04
N ALA A 408 -1.73 10.16 12.32
CA ALA A 408 -2.63 11.18 12.87
C ALA A 408 -1.99 12.58 12.83
N LEU A 409 -0.70 12.69 13.15
CA LEU A 409 0.06 13.94 13.01
C LEU A 409 0.01 14.45 11.56
N TYR A 410 0.31 13.59 10.58
CA TYR A 410 0.30 13.96 9.17
C TYR A 410 -1.09 14.44 8.73
N ALA A 411 -2.14 13.67 9.05
CA ALA A 411 -3.52 14.00 8.73
C ALA A 411 -3.95 15.36 9.32
N THR A 412 -3.51 15.68 10.54
CA THR A 412 -3.75 16.97 11.19
C THR A 412 -3.01 18.10 10.47
N ARG A 413 -1.73 17.94 10.15
CA ARG A 413 -0.95 18.97 9.42
C ARG A 413 -1.48 19.20 8.00
N PHE A 414 -1.85 18.13 7.28
CA PHE A 414 -2.47 18.24 5.96
C PHE A 414 -3.82 18.95 6.02
N SER A 415 -4.65 18.69 7.04
CA SER A 415 -5.89 19.43 7.28
C SER A 415 -5.64 20.93 7.51
N GLN A 416 -4.64 21.28 8.34
CA GLN A 416 -4.27 22.67 8.60
C GLN A 416 -3.81 23.40 7.34
N VAL A 417 -2.98 22.75 6.50
CA VAL A 417 -2.60 23.29 5.19
C VAL A 417 -3.84 23.44 4.30
N ASN A 418 -4.64 22.38 4.14
CA ASN A 418 -5.81 22.37 3.27
C ASN A 418 -6.80 23.51 3.58
N LYS A 419 -7.03 23.81 4.86
CA LYS A 419 -7.94 24.88 5.31
C LYS A 419 -7.52 26.27 4.87
N THR A 420 -6.23 26.49 4.57
CA THR A 420 -5.68 27.82 4.27
C THR A 420 -5.25 27.97 2.81
N LEU A 421 -5.40 26.94 1.97
CA LEU A 421 -5.05 27.00 0.55
C LEU A 421 -5.93 28.01 -0.20
N THR A 422 -5.28 28.89 -0.95
CA THR A 422 -5.92 29.77 -1.93
C THR A 422 -6.40 28.99 -3.15
N GLU A 423 -7.32 29.56 -3.93
CA GLU A 423 -7.79 28.96 -5.19
C GLU A 423 -6.65 28.70 -6.18
N THR A 424 -5.71 29.65 -6.30
CA THR A 424 -4.51 29.51 -7.16
C THR A 424 -3.64 28.33 -6.72
N GLN A 425 -3.42 28.18 -5.41
CA GLN A 425 -2.66 27.03 -4.89
C GLN A 425 -3.39 25.72 -5.17
N ARG A 426 -4.71 25.65 -4.95
CA ARG A 426 -5.49 24.44 -5.26
C ARG A 426 -5.36 24.06 -6.73
N ALA A 427 -5.50 25.01 -7.65
CA ALA A 427 -5.34 24.77 -9.08
C ALA A 427 -3.93 24.28 -9.43
N ALA A 428 -2.89 24.86 -8.81
CA ALA A 428 -1.51 24.42 -9.00
C ALA A 428 -1.27 23.00 -8.48
N LEU A 429 -1.84 22.64 -7.33
CA LEU A 429 -1.73 21.29 -6.76
C LEU A 429 -2.46 20.24 -7.62
N VAL A 430 -3.66 20.55 -8.13
CA VAL A 430 -4.38 19.66 -9.06
C VAL A 430 -3.57 19.45 -10.34
N LYS A 431 -2.94 20.49 -10.88
CA LYS A 431 -2.04 20.37 -12.03
C LYS A 431 -0.82 19.52 -11.70
N LEU A 432 -0.22 19.70 -10.52
CA LEU A 432 0.96 18.95 -10.08
C LEU A 432 0.66 17.47 -9.86
N ARG A 433 -0.54 17.12 -9.40
CA ARG A 433 -0.99 15.73 -9.27
C ARG A 433 -0.89 14.95 -10.58
N ASP A 434 -1.08 15.62 -11.71
CA ASP A 434 -0.89 15.11 -13.08
C ASP A 434 -1.56 13.74 -13.33
N LEU A 435 -2.79 13.58 -12.83
CA LEU A 435 -3.62 12.42 -13.07
C LEU A 435 -5.06 12.87 -13.33
N ASP A 436 -5.62 12.38 -14.44
CA ASP A 436 -7.00 12.72 -14.83
C ASP A 436 -8.05 11.99 -13.98
N VAL A 437 -7.69 10.85 -13.39
CA VAL A 437 -8.63 9.99 -12.65
C VAL A 437 -8.56 10.29 -11.17
N VAL A 438 -9.67 10.73 -10.58
CA VAL A 438 -9.91 10.68 -9.13
C VAL A 438 -10.99 9.62 -8.88
N PRO A 439 -10.65 8.49 -8.25
CA PRO A 439 -11.56 7.35 -8.21
C PRO A 439 -12.76 7.65 -7.32
N GLN A 440 -13.92 7.16 -7.75
CA GLN A 440 -15.13 7.07 -6.94
C GLN A 440 -15.18 5.70 -6.28
N GLY A 441 -15.83 5.59 -5.12
CA GLY A 441 -15.91 4.31 -4.37
C GLY A 441 -14.66 4.03 -3.56
N ALA A 442 -14.21 2.78 -3.53
CA ALA A 442 -13.07 2.33 -2.73
C ALA A 442 -12.28 1.22 -3.44
N TYR A 443 -11.15 0.83 -2.85
CA TYR A 443 -10.35 -0.31 -3.27
C TYR A 443 -10.12 -1.28 -2.11
N MET A 444 -10.32 -2.57 -2.36
CA MET A 444 -9.74 -3.62 -1.53
C MET A 444 -8.34 -3.91 -2.10
N PHE A 445 -7.32 -3.34 -1.46
CA PHE A 445 -5.96 -3.25 -2.03
C PHE A 445 -5.96 -2.49 -3.36
N SER A 446 -5.78 -3.17 -4.49
CA SER A 446 -5.80 -2.60 -5.84
C SER A 446 -7.05 -2.99 -6.64
N THR A 447 -7.98 -3.74 -6.04
CA THR A 447 -9.23 -4.16 -6.69
C THR A 447 -10.36 -3.18 -6.35
N PRO A 448 -11.04 -2.57 -7.34
CA PRO A 448 -12.19 -1.71 -7.08
C PRO A 448 -13.29 -2.43 -6.27
N THR A 449 -13.90 -1.72 -5.34
CA THR A 449 -15.03 -2.20 -4.53
C THR A 449 -15.97 -1.05 -4.20
N ALA A 450 -17.23 -1.38 -3.89
CA ALA A 450 -18.14 -0.42 -3.28
C ALA A 450 -17.59 0.02 -1.90
N MET A 451 -17.80 1.31 -1.56
CA MET A 451 -17.51 1.81 -0.22
C MET A 451 -18.43 1.07 0.78
N PRO A 452 -17.89 0.31 1.75
CA PRO A 452 -18.71 -0.36 2.74
C PRO A 452 -19.33 0.65 3.71
N GLN A 453 -20.39 0.23 4.39
CA GLN A 453 -20.87 0.97 5.56
C GLN A 453 -19.82 0.90 6.66
N LEU A 454 -19.39 2.06 7.16
CA LEU A 454 -18.38 2.15 8.20
C LEU A 454 -19.03 2.34 9.58
N PRO A 455 -18.45 1.79 10.65
CA PRO A 455 -18.89 2.11 12.00
C PRO A 455 -18.60 3.58 12.33
N ASN A 456 -19.22 4.09 13.39
CA ASN A 456 -18.95 5.44 13.86
C ASN A 456 -17.46 5.62 14.22
N THR A 457 -16.81 6.66 13.68
CA THR A 457 -15.40 7.01 13.90
C THR A 457 -15.20 8.20 14.85
N ASP A 458 -16.27 8.72 15.48
CA ASP A 458 -16.22 9.91 16.35
C ASP A 458 -15.25 9.78 17.54
N TYR A 459 -15.01 8.56 18.04
CA TYR A 459 -14.04 8.33 19.12
C TYR A 459 -12.60 8.66 18.70
N MET A 460 -12.29 8.59 17.40
CA MET A 460 -11.00 9.05 16.86
C MET A 460 -10.84 10.59 16.92
N PHE A 461 -11.91 11.31 17.26
CA PHE A 461 -11.92 12.75 17.54
C PHE A 461 -12.10 13.06 19.03
N GLY A 462 -11.99 12.05 19.91
CA GLY A 462 -12.17 12.19 21.35
C GLY A 462 -13.63 12.18 21.81
N MET A 463 -14.57 11.79 20.94
CA MET A 463 -16.00 11.81 21.23
C MET A 463 -16.55 10.39 21.42
N GLY A 464 -17.19 10.14 22.56
CA GLY A 464 -17.70 8.81 22.88
C GLY A 464 -16.60 7.78 23.19
N SER A 465 -16.92 6.50 23.08
CA SER A 465 -16.01 5.39 23.36
C SER A 465 -15.71 4.58 22.11
N ALA A 466 -14.48 4.12 21.99
CA ALA A 466 -14.10 3.18 20.93
C ALA A 466 -14.88 1.85 21.09
N PRO A 467 -15.25 1.19 19.97
CA PRO A 467 -15.80 -0.16 20.04
C PRO A 467 -14.76 -1.11 20.64
N ALA A 468 -15.23 -2.14 21.35
CA ALA A 468 -14.35 -3.10 22.03
C ALA A 468 -13.38 -3.83 21.09
N ASN A 469 -13.76 -3.99 19.82
CA ASN A 469 -12.98 -4.59 18.75
C ASN A 469 -12.46 -3.55 17.73
N ALA A 470 -12.22 -2.31 18.16
CA ALA A 470 -11.55 -1.29 17.35
C ALA A 470 -10.25 -1.83 16.73
N GLY A 471 -10.08 -1.68 15.42
CA GLY A 471 -8.94 -2.22 14.66
C GLY A 471 -9.02 -3.72 14.35
N GLN A 472 -10.05 -4.40 14.86
CA GLN A 472 -10.30 -5.84 14.72
C GLN A 472 -11.77 -6.12 14.35
N LEU A 473 -12.35 -5.25 13.54
CA LEU A 473 -13.71 -5.38 13.03
C LEU A 473 -13.77 -6.51 12.01
N THR A 474 -14.86 -7.27 11.99
CA THR A 474 -15.10 -8.26 10.93
C THR A 474 -15.52 -7.54 9.65
N ALA A 475 -14.82 -7.80 8.55
CA ALA A 475 -15.23 -7.30 7.24
C ALA A 475 -16.64 -7.83 6.89
N PRO A 476 -17.55 -6.99 6.40
CA PRO A 476 -18.84 -7.44 5.88
C PRO A 476 -18.63 -8.47 4.77
N ALA A 477 -19.51 -9.47 4.64
CA ALA A 477 -19.41 -10.48 3.58
C ALA A 477 -19.45 -9.89 2.16
N SER A 478 -20.01 -8.68 2.01
CA SER A 478 -20.02 -7.93 0.75
C SER A 478 -18.72 -7.19 0.44
N PHE A 479 -17.78 -7.11 1.40
CA PHE A 479 -16.50 -6.43 1.20
C PHE A 479 -15.56 -7.34 0.42
N GLY A 480 -15.12 -6.87 -0.76
CA GLY A 480 -14.29 -7.67 -1.67
C GLY A 480 -15.07 -8.65 -2.55
N SER A 481 -16.39 -8.77 -2.40
CA SER A 481 -17.23 -9.44 -3.38
C SER A 481 -17.42 -8.50 -4.57
N THR A 482 -16.79 -8.82 -5.71
CA THR A 482 -17.08 -8.12 -6.95
C THR A 482 -18.51 -8.47 -7.38
N ASN A 483 -19.48 -7.64 -7.03
CA ASN A 483 -20.71 -7.54 -7.83
C ASN A 483 -20.36 -6.84 -9.15
N GLU A 484 -19.43 -7.39 -9.92
CA GLU A 484 -19.37 -7.05 -11.33
C GLU A 484 -20.45 -7.86 -12.03
N PRO A 485 -21.36 -7.22 -12.78
CA PRO A 485 -22.15 -7.94 -13.77
C PRO A 485 -21.15 -8.66 -14.67
N LYS A 486 -21.31 -9.98 -14.86
CA LYS A 486 -20.48 -10.79 -15.77
C LYS A 486 -20.47 -10.33 -17.25
N ASN A 487 -21.06 -9.16 -17.56
CA ASN A 487 -21.20 -8.56 -18.88
C ASN A 487 -21.15 -7.02 -18.88
N ALA A 488 -20.59 -6.36 -17.85
CA ALA A 488 -20.31 -4.93 -17.98
C ALA A 488 -19.04 -4.77 -18.83
N GLU A 489 -19.19 -4.34 -20.08
CA GLU A 489 -18.06 -3.83 -20.85
C GLU A 489 -17.35 -2.74 -20.04
N ASP A 490 -16.03 -2.89 -19.91
CA ASP A 490 -15.15 -1.91 -19.30
C ASP A 490 -15.42 -0.52 -19.88
N PRO A 491 -15.86 0.47 -19.08
CA PRO A 491 -16.13 1.82 -19.57
C PRO A 491 -14.88 2.54 -20.10
N ASN A 492 -13.68 1.97 -19.88
CA ASN A 492 -12.39 2.45 -20.38
C ASN A 492 -11.81 1.59 -21.51
N LYS A 493 -12.54 0.61 -22.05
CA LYS A 493 -12.08 -0.12 -23.24
C LYS A 493 -12.13 0.83 -24.44
N PRO A 494 -11.00 1.17 -25.08
CA PRO A 494 -11.04 1.94 -26.32
C PRO A 494 -11.84 1.15 -27.37
N PRO A 495 -12.68 1.81 -28.18
CA PRO A 495 -13.54 1.11 -29.13
C PRO A 495 -12.66 0.23 -30.03
N GLN A 496 -12.91 -1.08 -29.99
CA GLN A 496 -12.30 -1.99 -30.95
C GLN A 496 -12.73 -1.52 -32.35
N GLY A 497 -11.76 -1.02 -33.10
CA GLY A 497 -11.95 -0.67 -34.51
C GLY A 497 -12.41 -1.90 -35.27
N GLY A 498 -13.73 -2.03 -35.42
CA GLY A 498 -14.34 -3.02 -36.29
C GLY A 498 -13.88 -2.73 -37.71
N ASN A 499 -12.99 -3.58 -38.22
CA ASN A 499 -12.58 -3.56 -39.61
C ASN A 499 -13.77 -4.03 -40.48
N LYS A 500 -14.71 -3.12 -40.74
CA LYS A 500 -15.69 -3.24 -41.82
C LYS A 500 -15.02 -2.79 -43.11
N ASN A 501 -14.38 -3.73 -43.81
CA ASN A 501 -14.13 -3.56 -45.23
C ASN A 501 -15.44 -3.84 -45.99
N THR A 502 -16.26 -2.81 -46.12
CA THR A 502 -17.26 -2.72 -47.19
C THR A 502 -16.56 -2.21 -48.45
N ALA A 503 -16.42 -3.11 -49.43
CA ALA A 503 -16.05 -2.78 -50.79
C ALA A 503 -17.19 -2.00 -51.46
N GLU A 504 -16.86 -0.94 -52.22
CA GLU A 504 -17.52 -0.54 -53.48
C GLU A 504 -16.84 0.70 -54.12
N PRO A 505 -17.04 1.01 -55.42
CA PRO A 505 -16.01 0.80 -56.43
C PRO A 505 -15.63 2.08 -57.20
N LYS A 506 -14.48 2.06 -57.90
CA LYS A 506 -14.26 2.91 -59.08
C LYS A 506 -13.61 2.15 -60.24
N ASN A 507 -14.51 1.90 -61.19
CA ASN A 507 -14.39 1.71 -62.63
C ASN A 507 -13.19 2.41 -63.31
N THR A 508 -12.45 1.67 -64.14
CA THR A 508 -12.12 2.03 -65.54
C THR A 508 -11.69 0.77 -66.31
N GLN A 509 -12.51 0.39 -67.29
CA GLN A 509 -12.22 -0.11 -68.66
C GLN A 509 -10.78 -0.56 -68.97
N ASP A 510 -10.45 -1.54 -69.82
CA ASP A 510 -11.09 -2.59 -70.64
C ASP A 510 -9.90 -3.27 -71.39
N PRO A 511 -10.06 -4.09 -72.44
CA PRO A 511 -10.02 -5.56 -72.45
C PRO A 511 -8.75 -6.16 -73.07
N ASN A 512 -8.43 -7.42 -72.75
CA ASN A 512 -8.26 -8.44 -73.80
C ASN A 512 -8.02 -9.87 -73.27
N LYS A 513 -8.74 -10.80 -73.92
CA LYS A 513 -8.39 -12.20 -74.22
C LYS A 513 -8.45 -13.29 -73.13
N THR A 514 -9.63 -13.90 -73.13
CA THR A 514 -10.03 -15.33 -73.09
C THR A 514 -9.05 -16.37 -73.72
N PRO A 515 -9.28 -17.70 -73.58
CA PRO A 515 -8.68 -18.56 -72.55
C PRO A 515 -8.16 -19.91 -73.14
N GLN A 516 -8.01 -20.93 -72.28
CA GLN A 516 -7.87 -22.40 -72.48
C GLN A 516 -6.56 -22.89 -71.85
N GLY A 517 -6.47 -24.00 -71.10
CA GLY A 517 -7.34 -25.14 -70.87
C GLY A 517 -6.45 -26.39 -70.68
N GLY A 518 -6.90 -27.37 -69.88
CA GLY A 518 -6.29 -28.73 -69.80
C GLY A 518 -5.27 -28.88 -68.65
N ASN A 519 -5.50 -29.58 -67.53
CA ASN A 519 -6.01 -30.93 -67.22
C ASN A 519 -4.93 -32.03 -67.17
N LYS A 520 -5.03 -32.83 -66.09
CA LYS A 520 -4.50 -34.19 -65.81
C LYS A 520 -3.08 -34.34 -65.21
N ASP A 521 -2.94 -34.90 -63.99
CA ASP A 521 -3.09 -36.31 -63.51
C ASP A 521 -1.68 -36.94 -63.47
N THR A 522 -1.06 -37.32 -62.35
CA THR A 522 -1.27 -38.59 -61.63
C THR A 522 -0.19 -38.76 -60.53
N THR A 523 -0.59 -39.41 -59.43
CA THR A 523 0.11 -40.09 -58.30
C THR A 523 1.32 -41.00 -58.65
N PRO A 524 2.03 -41.72 -57.72
CA PRO A 524 2.09 -41.70 -56.22
C PRO A 524 3.52 -41.83 -55.57
N LYS A 525 3.57 -41.64 -54.22
CA LYS A 525 4.37 -42.27 -53.09
C LYS A 525 5.53 -43.29 -53.36
N PRO A 526 6.35 -43.73 -52.35
CA PRO A 526 6.67 -43.20 -50.99
C PRO A 526 8.16 -43.33 -50.51
N LYS A 527 8.52 -42.59 -49.43
CA LYS A 527 9.42 -42.90 -48.26
C LYS A 527 10.87 -43.39 -48.48
N PRO A 528 11.79 -43.38 -47.47
CA PRO A 528 11.65 -43.29 -45.98
C PRO A 528 11.30 -41.92 -45.40
#